data_AF-A0A4W4FRB5-F1
#
_entry.id   AF-A0A4W4FRB5-F1
#
_cell.length_a   1.000
_cell.length_b   1.000
_cell.length_c   1.000
_cell.angle_alpha   90.00
_cell.angle_beta   90.00
_cell.angle_gamma   90.00
#
_symmetry.space_group_name_H-M   'P 1'
#
loop_
_entity.id
_entity.type
_entity.pdbx_description
1 polymer ?
#
loop_
_entity_poly.entity_id
_entity_poly.type
_entity_poly.pdbx_seq_one_letter_code
_entity_poly.pdbx_strand_id
1 'polypeptide(L)'
;MRLLTRTKGRALATCYAPPGGSRGFWGWLNAVFNKVDYDRIKAVGPDRAAAEWLLRCGAKVRFCGFDRWQHDYNGLPTGPLGRYQIQAIDATESCIMSRGFDYLNGLKHVEEIKLNKCIYIEDTCLQHLSQTENLRASLRTMAVISCGNVTDKGIIALHHLRNLQYLFLSDLPGIRDKEKTTERLQTALPKLTIELDLA
;
A
#
# COMPACT_ATOMS: atom_id res chain seq x y z
N MET A 1 36.80 5.79 50.45
CA MET A 1 35.41 5.53 50.04
C MET A 1 35.30 5.78 48.53
N ARG A 2 35.46 4.74 47.69
CA ARG A 2 35.28 4.82 46.23
C ARG A 2 34.05 3.99 45.89
N LEU A 3 32.99 4.63 45.40
CA LEU A 3 31.76 3.98 44.98
C LEU A 3 31.87 3.60 43.49
N LEU A 4 31.80 2.31 43.22
CA LEU A 4 31.73 1.71 41.88
C LEU A 4 30.34 1.93 41.29
N THR A 5 30.24 2.64 40.18
CA THR A 5 29.01 2.79 39.39
C THR A 5 28.80 1.54 38.52
N ARG A 6 27.68 0.85 38.74
CA ARG A 6 27.29 -0.38 38.05
C ARG A 6 26.51 -0.03 36.78
N THR A 7 27.07 -0.35 35.61
CA THR A 7 26.40 -0.26 34.31
C THR A 7 25.31 -1.32 34.17
N LYS A 8 24.06 -0.92 33.88
CA LYS A 8 22.98 -1.84 33.51
C LYS A 8 22.97 -2.04 31.99
N GLY A 9 23.23 -3.28 31.55
CA GLY A 9 23.05 -3.70 30.16
C GLY A 9 21.59 -3.64 29.75
N ARG A 10 21.32 -3.13 28.54
CA ARG A 10 20.02 -3.14 27.89
C ARG A 10 19.77 -4.55 27.33
N ALA A 11 18.77 -5.25 27.86
CA ALA A 11 18.27 -6.48 27.28
C ALA A 11 17.47 -6.16 26.00
N LEU A 12 17.78 -6.87 24.91
CA LEU A 12 17.02 -6.85 23.66
C LEU A 12 15.63 -7.45 23.92
N ALA A 13 14.57 -6.67 23.70
CA ALA A 13 13.21 -7.16 23.74
C ALA A 13 12.91 -7.91 22.43
N THR A 14 12.93 -9.23 22.47
CA THR A 14 12.34 -10.10 21.45
C THR A 14 10.82 -10.07 21.64
N CYS A 15 10.10 -9.43 20.72
CA CYS A 15 8.65 -9.44 20.70
C CYS A 15 8.13 -10.77 20.16
N TYR A 16 7.93 -11.74 21.05
CA TYR A 16 7.05 -12.88 20.80
C TYR A 16 5.59 -12.40 20.86
N ALA A 17 4.86 -12.50 19.75
CA ALA A 17 3.41 -12.30 19.75
C ALA A 17 2.72 -13.55 20.34
N PRO A 18 1.82 -13.41 21.33
CA PRO A 18 1.08 -14.56 21.86
C PRO A 18 -0.06 -14.95 20.90
N PRO A 19 -0.43 -16.25 20.82
CA PRO A 19 -1.50 -16.70 19.94
C PRO A 19 -2.87 -16.41 20.58
N GLY A 20 -3.75 -15.75 19.83
CA GLY A 20 -5.18 -15.64 20.15
C GLY A 20 -5.52 -14.66 21.28
N GLY A 21 -5.50 -13.35 20.98
CA GLY A 21 -6.08 -12.30 21.81
C GLY A 21 -7.18 -11.57 21.07
N SER A 22 -8.27 -11.21 21.76
CA SER A 22 -9.35 -10.38 21.23
C SER A 22 -8.79 -9.19 20.47
N ARG A 23 -9.24 -8.99 19.22
CA ARG A 23 -8.85 -7.80 18.46
C ARG A 23 -9.38 -6.60 19.24
N GLY A 24 -8.49 -5.83 19.86
CA GLY A 24 -8.86 -4.60 20.56
C GLY A 24 -9.69 -3.69 19.66
N PHE A 25 -10.50 -2.81 20.25
CA PHE A 25 -11.43 -1.94 19.53
C PHE A 25 -10.83 -1.30 18.26
N TRP A 26 -9.62 -0.74 18.36
CA TRP A 26 -8.91 -0.14 17.22
C TRP A 26 -8.53 -1.13 16.11
N GLY A 27 -8.13 -2.35 16.48
CA GLY A 27 -7.86 -3.42 15.52
C GLY A 27 -9.13 -3.92 14.84
N TRP A 28 -10.26 -3.97 15.55
CA TRP A 28 -11.58 -4.23 14.95
C TRP A 28 -11.99 -3.09 14.01
N LEU A 29 -11.86 -1.84 14.44
CA LEU A 29 -12.24 -0.66 13.66
C LEU A 29 -11.51 -0.61 12.32
N ASN A 30 -10.18 -0.78 12.33
CA ASN A 30 -9.37 -0.83 11.10
C ASN A 30 -9.79 -2.00 10.17
N ALA A 31 -10.15 -3.15 10.76
CA ALA A 31 -10.63 -4.29 9.99
C ALA A 31 -12.00 -4.03 9.34
N VAL A 32 -12.88 -3.25 10.00
CA VAL A 32 -14.17 -2.84 9.44
C VAL A 32 -13.99 -1.82 8.32
N PHE A 33 -13.15 -0.80 8.53
CA PHE A 33 -12.85 0.22 7.51
C PHE A 33 -12.34 -0.39 6.21
N ASN A 34 -11.53 -1.44 6.32
CA ASN A 34 -10.98 -2.18 5.19
C ASN A 34 -11.82 -3.37 4.75
N LYS A 35 -12.98 -3.65 5.35
CA LYS A 35 -13.83 -4.75 4.89
C LYS A 35 -14.43 -4.39 3.53
N VAL A 36 -14.33 -5.33 2.59
CA VAL A 36 -14.91 -5.17 1.26
C VAL A 36 -16.41 -5.42 1.31
N ASP A 37 -17.16 -4.47 0.76
CA ASP A 37 -18.60 -4.55 0.55
C ASP A 37 -18.86 -4.83 -0.94
N TYR A 38 -19.10 -6.10 -1.25
CA TYR A 38 -19.34 -6.58 -2.60
C TYR A 38 -20.69 -6.13 -3.17
N ASP A 39 -21.70 -5.93 -2.32
CA ASP A 39 -22.99 -5.39 -2.74
C ASP A 39 -22.84 -3.93 -3.14
N ARG A 40 -22.00 -3.17 -2.42
CA ARG A 40 -21.65 -1.80 -2.80
C ARG A 40 -20.92 -1.76 -4.14
N ILE A 41 -19.93 -2.64 -4.37
CA ILE A 41 -19.25 -2.75 -5.68
C ILE A 41 -20.28 -3.00 -6.80
N LYS A 42 -21.23 -3.92 -6.59
CA LYS A 42 -22.29 -4.22 -7.56
C LYS A 42 -23.21 -3.03 -7.82
N ALA A 43 -23.52 -2.25 -6.78
CA ALA A 43 -24.45 -1.13 -6.86
C ALA A 43 -23.86 0.13 -7.52
N VAL A 44 -22.58 0.45 -7.24
CA VAL A 44 -21.97 1.72 -7.69
C VAL A 44 -20.77 1.55 -8.63
N GLY A 45 -20.37 0.31 -8.90
CA GLY A 45 -19.19 -0.02 -9.68
C GLY A 45 -17.89 0.02 -8.86
N PRO A 46 -16.82 -0.60 -9.39
CA PRO A 46 -15.57 -0.80 -8.67
C PRO A 46 -14.86 0.51 -8.34
N ASP A 47 -14.74 1.44 -9.30
CA ASP A 47 -14.04 2.73 -9.08
C ASP A 47 -14.69 3.57 -7.98
N ARG A 48 -16.03 3.65 -7.96
CA ARG A 48 -16.73 4.40 -6.92
C ARG A 48 -16.57 3.73 -5.56
N ALA A 49 -16.73 2.42 -5.47
CA ALA A 49 -16.60 1.69 -4.21
C ALA A 49 -15.15 1.73 -3.67
N ALA A 50 -14.15 1.64 -4.55
CA ALA A 50 -12.75 1.78 -4.19
C ALA A 50 -12.41 3.21 -3.74
N ALA A 51 -12.93 4.24 -4.41
CA ALA A 51 -12.75 5.63 -3.99
C ALA A 51 -13.35 5.85 -2.58
N GLU A 52 -14.55 5.33 -2.31
CA GLU A 52 -15.17 5.38 -0.99
C GLU A 52 -14.29 4.69 0.09
N TRP A 53 -13.69 3.55 -0.23
CA TRP A 53 -12.75 2.87 0.67
C TRP A 53 -11.46 3.64 0.90
N LEU A 54 -10.83 4.13 -0.17
CA LEU A 54 -9.59 4.86 -0.08
C LEU A 54 -9.78 6.13 0.77
N LEU A 55 -10.82 6.91 0.49
CA LEU A 55 -11.07 8.17 1.20
C LEU A 55 -11.47 7.96 2.67
N ARG A 56 -12.29 6.96 3.00
CA ARG A 56 -12.60 6.66 4.41
C ARG A 56 -11.38 6.15 5.19
N CYS A 57 -10.39 5.59 4.48
CA CYS A 57 -9.10 5.19 5.05
C CYS A 57 -8.05 6.32 5.02
N GLY A 58 -8.42 7.55 4.65
CA GLY A 58 -7.52 8.71 4.63
C GLY A 58 -6.63 8.84 3.39
N ALA A 59 -6.81 7.98 2.39
CA ALA A 59 -6.14 8.11 1.10
C ALA A 59 -6.90 9.09 0.18
N LYS A 60 -6.28 9.41 -0.95
CA LYS A 60 -6.81 10.31 -1.97
C LYS A 60 -6.77 9.62 -3.33
N VAL A 61 -7.69 9.99 -4.22
CA VAL A 61 -7.72 9.48 -5.59
C VAL A 61 -7.81 10.60 -6.60
N ARG A 62 -7.24 10.37 -7.78
CA ARG A 62 -7.42 11.22 -8.96
C ARG A 62 -8.06 10.40 -10.07
N PHE A 63 -9.03 10.97 -10.76
CA PHE A 63 -9.76 10.30 -11.84
C PHE A 63 -9.17 10.63 -13.21
N CYS A 64 -9.34 9.73 -14.17
CA CYS A 64 -8.90 9.91 -15.56
C CYS A 64 -9.47 11.20 -16.16
N GLY A 65 -8.60 12.03 -16.75
CA GLY A 65 -8.99 13.30 -17.37
C GLY A 65 -9.27 14.44 -16.37
N PHE A 66 -8.94 14.25 -15.09
CA PHE A 66 -9.07 15.28 -14.05
C PHE A 66 -7.74 15.50 -13.32
N ASP A 67 -7.35 16.75 -13.15
CA ASP A 67 -6.15 17.12 -12.38
C ASP A 67 -6.41 17.17 -10.88
N ARG A 68 -7.68 17.34 -10.48
CA ARG A 68 -8.07 17.50 -9.07
C ARG A 68 -8.04 16.16 -8.32
N TRP A 69 -7.35 16.16 -7.18
CA TRP A 69 -7.39 15.07 -6.20
C TRP A 69 -8.63 15.13 -5.32
N GLN A 70 -9.33 14.01 -5.24
CA GLN A 70 -10.42 13.78 -4.31
C GLN A 70 -9.88 13.26 -2.99
N HIS A 71 -10.21 13.96 -1.91
CA HIS A 71 -9.73 13.68 -0.55
C HIS A 71 -10.83 13.88 0.50
N ASP A 72 -11.93 14.54 0.15
CA ASP A 72 -13.14 14.62 0.97
C ASP A 72 -14.13 13.54 0.53
N TYR A 73 -14.44 12.60 1.43
CA TYR A 73 -15.38 11.51 1.19
C TYR A 73 -16.77 12.04 0.79
N ASN A 74 -17.23 13.11 1.44
CA ASN A 74 -18.55 13.70 1.18
C ASN A 74 -18.57 14.47 -0.15
N GLY A 75 -17.39 14.87 -0.64
CA GLY A 75 -17.19 15.52 -1.93
C GLY A 75 -17.03 14.57 -3.12
N LEU A 76 -17.15 13.24 -2.92
CA LEU A 76 -16.99 12.29 -4.01
C LEU A 76 -18.02 12.51 -5.13
N PRO A 77 -17.57 12.70 -6.38
CA PRO A 77 -18.43 13.15 -7.46
C PRO A 77 -19.52 12.13 -7.76
N THR A 78 -20.74 12.62 -7.93
CA THR A 78 -21.90 11.84 -8.37
C THR A 78 -22.04 11.93 -9.88
N GLY A 79 -22.68 10.93 -10.48
CA GLY A 79 -22.87 10.88 -11.93
C GLY A 79 -23.18 9.47 -12.42
N PRO A 80 -23.26 9.30 -13.75
CA PRO A 80 -23.46 7.99 -14.36
C PRO A 80 -22.40 6.98 -13.91
N LEU A 81 -22.81 5.71 -13.79
CA LEU A 81 -21.90 4.61 -13.48
C LEU A 81 -20.76 4.55 -14.49
N GLY A 82 -19.54 4.35 -13.99
CA GLY A 82 -18.33 4.25 -14.81
C GLY A 82 -17.78 5.57 -15.35
N ARG A 83 -18.42 6.73 -15.09
CA ARG A 83 -17.91 8.03 -15.54
C ARG A 83 -16.55 8.39 -14.95
N TYR A 84 -16.33 8.06 -13.69
CA TYR A 84 -15.11 8.39 -12.95
C TYR A 84 -14.30 7.13 -12.73
N GLN A 85 -13.17 7.02 -13.44
CA GLN A 85 -12.25 5.89 -13.37
C GLN A 85 -10.97 6.31 -12.65
N ILE A 86 -10.55 5.58 -11.62
CA ILE A 86 -9.37 5.94 -10.82
C ILE A 86 -8.12 5.79 -11.68
N GLN A 87 -7.33 6.86 -11.77
CA GLN A 87 -6.04 6.89 -12.45
C GLN A 87 -4.87 6.86 -11.47
N ALA A 88 -4.98 7.60 -10.36
CA ALA A 88 -3.91 7.67 -9.36
C ALA A 88 -4.45 7.55 -7.93
N ILE A 89 -3.66 6.90 -7.08
CA ILE A 89 -3.93 6.69 -5.66
C ILE A 89 -2.75 7.25 -4.85
N ASP A 90 -3.03 8.16 -3.91
CA ASP A 90 -2.06 8.61 -2.90
C ASP A 90 -2.59 8.22 -1.52
N ALA A 91 -1.95 7.22 -0.91
CA ALA A 91 -2.29 6.69 0.40
C ALA A 91 -1.37 7.23 1.52
N THR A 92 -0.94 8.48 1.43
CA THR A 92 -0.13 9.11 2.49
C THR A 92 -0.86 9.10 3.84
N GLU A 93 -0.22 8.53 4.87
CA GLU A 93 -0.73 8.42 6.24
C GLU A 93 -2.08 7.68 6.34
N SER A 94 -2.33 6.77 5.39
CA SER A 94 -3.58 6.02 5.29
C SER A 94 -3.59 4.75 6.17
N CYS A 95 -4.77 4.38 6.65
CA CYS A 95 -5.00 3.12 7.37
C CYS A 95 -5.40 1.94 6.47
N ILE A 96 -5.14 2.00 5.15
CA ILE A 96 -5.37 0.87 4.25
C ILE A 96 -4.53 -0.35 4.65
N MET A 97 -5.12 -1.54 4.51
CA MET A 97 -4.46 -2.82 4.78
C MET A 97 -5.00 -3.91 3.86
N SER A 98 -4.33 -5.07 3.84
CA SER A 98 -4.61 -6.21 2.94
C SER A 98 -6.09 -6.55 2.75
N ARG A 99 -6.91 -6.45 3.81
CA ARG A 99 -8.36 -6.75 3.77
C ARG A 99 -9.15 -5.93 2.76
N GLY A 100 -8.72 -4.71 2.46
CA GLY A 100 -9.42 -3.81 1.54
C GLY A 100 -8.99 -3.95 0.09
N PHE A 101 -7.92 -4.70 -0.18
CA PHE A 101 -7.29 -4.67 -1.50
C PHE A 101 -8.14 -5.33 -2.59
N ASP A 102 -9.15 -6.14 -2.23
CA ASP A 102 -10.12 -6.66 -3.20
C ASP A 102 -10.92 -5.53 -3.89
N TYR A 103 -11.03 -4.34 -3.29
CA TYR A 103 -11.63 -3.18 -3.96
C TYR A 103 -10.86 -2.77 -5.24
N LEU A 104 -9.57 -3.10 -5.31
CA LEU A 104 -8.72 -2.78 -6.46
C LEU A 104 -8.94 -3.74 -7.64
N ASN A 105 -9.56 -4.90 -7.41
CA ASN A 105 -9.68 -5.95 -8.42
C ASN A 105 -10.45 -5.51 -9.67
N GLY A 106 -11.40 -4.57 -9.54
CA GLY A 106 -12.18 -4.08 -10.68
C GLY A 106 -11.62 -2.83 -11.36
N LEU A 107 -10.50 -2.26 -10.90
CA LEU A 107 -9.98 -0.99 -11.39
C LEU A 107 -9.08 -1.18 -12.60
N LYS A 108 -9.51 -0.69 -13.77
CA LYS A 108 -8.84 -0.96 -15.06
C LYS A 108 -7.83 0.10 -15.50
N HIS A 109 -7.81 1.26 -14.84
CA HIS A 109 -7.11 2.46 -15.33
C HIS A 109 -6.13 3.05 -14.32
N VAL A 110 -5.76 2.30 -13.26
CA VAL A 110 -4.83 2.80 -12.24
C VAL A 110 -3.41 2.78 -12.79
N GLU A 111 -2.83 3.95 -13.00
CA GLU A 111 -1.49 4.13 -13.54
C GLU A 111 -0.47 4.47 -12.44
N GLU A 112 -0.92 5.07 -11.33
CA GLU A 112 -0.05 5.57 -10.26
C GLU A 112 -0.54 5.11 -8.88
N ILE A 113 0.36 4.54 -8.07
CA ILE A 113 0.09 4.24 -6.65
C ILE A 113 1.24 4.76 -5.79
N LYS A 114 0.92 5.60 -4.80
CA LYS A 114 1.84 6.05 -3.76
C LYS A 114 1.40 5.54 -2.39
N LEU A 115 2.26 4.77 -1.74
CA LEU A 115 2.12 4.31 -0.37
C LEU A 115 3.17 5.06 0.46
N ASN A 116 2.73 5.91 1.37
CA ASN A 116 3.63 6.78 2.13
C ASN A 116 3.19 6.80 3.60
N LYS A 117 4.04 6.36 4.52
CA LYS A 117 3.72 6.23 5.95
C LYS A 117 2.46 5.39 6.22
N CYS A 118 2.21 4.36 5.41
CA CYS A 118 1.10 3.44 5.61
C CYS A 118 1.49 2.34 6.62
N ILE A 119 1.20 2.55 7.90
CA ILE A 119 1.70 1.67 8.99
C ILE A 119 1.15 0.23 8.96
N TYR A 120 0.06 -0.03 8.23
CA TYR A 120 -0.55 -1.36 8.10
C TYR A 120 -0.23 -2.06 6.78
N ILE A 121 0.62 -1.45 5.94
CA ILE A 121 1.10 -2.08 4.71
C ILE A 121 2.25 -3.03 5.05
N GLU A 122 2.14 -4.26 4.57
CA GLU A 122 3.09 -5.36 4.75
C GLU A 122 3.35 -6.03 3.39
N ASP A 123 4.29 -6.97 3.35
CA ASP A 123 4.63 -7.73 2.13
C ASP A 123 3.41 -8.39 1.46
N THR A 124 2.45 -8.85 2.26
CA THR A 124 1.21 -9.48 1.76
C THR A 124 0.34 -8.50 0.96
N CYS A 125 0.38 -7.20 1.31
CA CYS A 125 -0.32 -6.15 0.58
C CYS A 125 0.32 -5.95 -0.81
N LEU A 126 1.65 -5.90 -0.87
CA LEU A 126 2.39 -5.75 -2.14
C LEU A 126 2.25 -6.98 -3.03
N GLN A 127 2.23 -8.18 -2.44
CA GLN A 127 1.93 -9.41 -3.16
C GLN A 127 0.52 -9.41 -3.74
N HIS A 128 -0.47 -8.90 -3.00
CA HIS A 128 -1.84 -8.76 -3.51
C HIS A 128 -1.87 -7.81 -4.71
N LEU A 129 -1.31 -6.60 -4.59
CA LEU A 129 -1.23 -5.64 -5.70
C LEU A 129 -0.59 -6.25 -6.95
N SER A 130 0.49 -7.00 -6.76
CA SER A 130 1.19 -7.64 -7.87
C SER A 130 0.43 -8.83 -8.46
N GLN A 131 -0.57 -9.37 -7.77
CA GLN A 131 -1.44 -10.44 -8.26
C GLN A 131 -2.73 -9.95 -8.92
N THR A 132 -3.15 -8.71 -8.65
CA THR A 132 -4.33 -8.10 -9.27
C THR A 132 -4.12 -7.90 -10.78
N GLU A 133 -4.87 -8.65 -11.59
CA GLU A 133 -4.72 -8.69 -13.06
C GLU A 133 -4.83 -7.31 -13.71
N ASN A 134 -5.82 -6.50 -13.31
CA ASN A 134 -6.01 -5.18 -13.89
C ASN A 134 -4.86 -4.22 -13.55
N LEU A 135 -4.26 -4.33 -12.36
CA LEU A 135 -3.07 -3.54 -11.99
C LEU A 135 -1.83 -3.97 -12.77
N ARG A 136 -1.66 -5.28 -13.05
CA ARG A 136 -0.58 -5.75 -13.93
C ARG A 136 -0.66 -5.12 -15.33
N ALA A 137 -1.89 -4.88 -15.81
CA ALA A 137 -2.13 -4.29 -17.11
C ALA A 137 -1.97 -2.75 -17.12
N SER A 138 -2.34 -2.06 -16.03
CA SER A 138 -2.46 -0.60 -16.00
C SER A 138 -1.34 0.14 -15.28
N LEU A 139 -0.80 -0.41 -14.18
CA LEU A 139 0.09 0.31 -13.27
C LEU A 139 1.45 0.61 -13.90
N ARG A 140 1.87 1.88 -13.87
CA ARG A 140 3.12 2.38 -14.47
C ARG A 140 4.10 2.94 -13.45
N THR A 141 3.57 3.59 -12.41
CA THR A 141 4.39 4.30 -11.43
C THR A 141 3.97 3.88 -10.03
N MET A 142 4.96 3.50 -9.22
CA MET A 142 4.72 3.16 -7.83
C MET A 142 5.75 3.81 -6.92
N ALA A 143 5.31 4.29 -5.76
CA ALA A 143 6.18 4.77 -4.69
C ALA A 143 5.84 4.08 -3.37
N VAL A 144 6.86 3.59 -2.66
CA VAL A 144 6.72 2.98 -1.33
C VAL A 144 7.68 3.68 -0.38
N ILE A 145 7.13 4.47 0.54
CA ILE A 145 7.86 5.42 1.37
C ILE A 145 7.48 5.20 2.84
N SER A 146 8.45 5.07 3.74
CA SER A 146 8.21 4.98 5.19
C SER A 146 7.19 3.91 5.60
N CYS A 147 7.12 2.79 4.86
CA CYS A 147 6.23 1.67 5.14
C CYS A 147 7.00 0.58 5.91
N GLY A 148 7.12 0.75 7.24
CA GLY A 148 8.08 0.02 8.07
C GLY A 148 7.96 -1.50 8.14
N ASN A 149 6.83 -2.09 7.73
CA ASN A 149 6.65 -3.55 7.69
C ASN A 149 6.93 -4.16 6.31
N VAL A 150 7.32 -3.35 5.32
CA VAL A 150 7.72 -3.83 3.99
C VAL A 150 9.16 -4.30 4.02
N THR A 151 9.41 -5.50 3.49
CA THR A 151 10.73 -6.13 3.38
C THR A 151 11.10 -6.41 1.93
N ASP A 152 12.30 -6.97 1.72
CA ASP A 152 12.79 -7.41 0.42
C ASP A 152 11.77 -8.31 -0.30
N LYS A 153 11.06 -9.17 0.47
CA LYS A 153 10.04 -10.08 -0.06
C LYS A 153 8.88 -9.34 -0.71
N GLY A 154 8.35 -8.31 -0.05
CA GLY A 154 7.23 -7.51 -0.57
C GLY A 154 7.61 -6.76 -1.84
N ILE A 155 8.80 -6.15 -1.85
CA ILE A 155 9.33 -5.44 -3.02
C ILE A 155 9.56 -6.39 -4.20
N ILE A 156 10.21 -7.54 -3.98
CA ILE A 156 10.42 -8.55 -5.04
C ILE A 156 9.09 -9.07 -5.60
N ALA A 157 8.01 -9.12 -4.80
CA ALA A 157 6.71 -9.56 -5.27
C ALA A 157 6.15 -8.67 -6.41
N LEU A 158 6.59 -7.42 -6.52
CA LEU A 158 6.17 -6.48 -7.56
C LEU A 158 6.61 -6.88 -8.98
N HIS A 159 7.48 -7.88 -9.16
CA HIS A 159 7.93 -8.37 -10.47
C HIS A 159 6.79 -8.82 -11.42
N HIS A 160 5.60 -9.11 -10.90
CA HIS A 160 4.43 -9.43 -11.72
C HIS A 160 3.80 -8.22 -12.42
N LEU A 161 4.12 -7.00 -12.00
CA LEU A 161 3.64 -5.74 -12.59
C LEU A 161 4.45 -5.40 -13.84
N ARG A 162 4.23 -6.17 -14.91
CA ARG A 162 5.05 -6.15 -16.15
C ARG A 162 5.09 -4.80 -16.87
N ASN A 163 4.11 -3.94 -16.62
CA ASN A 163 4.02 -2.61 -17.20
C ASN A 163 4.55 -1.49 -16.28
N LEU A 164 5.06 -1.84 -15.08
CA LEU A 164 5.66 -0.87 -14.18
C LEU A 164 6.95 -0.31 -14.81
N GLN A 165 7.01 1.02 -14.90
CA GLN A 165 8.09 1.77 -15.53
C GLN A 165 8.96 2.50 -14.50
N TYR A 166 8.36 2.92 -13.39
CA TYR A 166 9.04 3.65 -12.35
C TYR A 166 8.66 3.12 -10.97
N LEU A 167 9.67 2.83 -10.15
CA LEU A 167 9.53 2.44 -8.76
C LEU A 167 10.45 3.29 -7.88
N PHE A 168 9.86 4.03 -6.94
CA PHE A 168 10.59 4.78 -5.92
C PHE A 168 10.46 4.10 -4.56
N LEU A 169 11.60 3.84 -3.91
CA LEU A 169 11.68 3.23 -2.58
C LEU A 169 12.46 4.14 -1.64
N SER A 170 11.83 4.57 -0.55
CA SER A 170 12.47 5.46 0.43
C SER A 170 12.11 5.07 1.86
N ASP A 171 13.09 5.16 2.77
CA ASP A 171 12.90 4.93 4.21
C ASP A 171 12.16 3.60 4.52
N LEU A 172 12.69 2.50 3.99
CA LEU A 172 12.14 1.15 4.22
C LEU A 172 13.13 0.33 5.08
N PRO A 173 13.05 0.41 6.43
CA PRO A 173 14.01 -0.25 7.32
C PRO A 173 13.96 -1.80 7.26
N GLY A 174 12.91 -2.36 6.66
CA GLY A 174 12.78 -3.80 6.43
C GLY A 174 13.56 -4.32 5.22
N ILE A 175 14.08 -3.44 4.36
CA ILE A 175 14.95 -3.81 3.23
C ILE A 175 16.37 -3.99 3.74
N ARG A 176 16.90 -5.21 3.63
CA ARG A 176 18.23 -5.57 4.16
C ARG A 176 19.28 -5.75 3.08
N ASP A 177 18.87 -6.06 1.86
CA ASP A 177 19.78 -6.37 0.74
C ASP A 177 19.27 -5.66 -0.52
N LYS A 178 19.51 -4.34 -0.57
CA LYS A 178 18.97 -3.47 -1.63
C LYS A 178 19.54 -3.81 -3.00
N GLU A 179 20.80 -4.22 -3.07
CA GLU A 179 21.46 -4.65 -4.30
C GLU A 179 20.79 -5.91 -4.86
N LYS A 180 20.61 -6.95 -4.05
CA LYS A 180 19.95 -8.19 -4.51
C LYS A 180 18.47 -7.98 -4.82
N THR A 181 17.78 -7.16 -4.04
CA THR A 181 16.38 -6.82 -4.28
C THR A 181 16.20 -6.11 -5.61
N THR A 182 17.06 -5.14 -5.93
CA THR A 182 17.03 -4.43 -7.21
C THR A 182 17.46 -5.30 -8.39
N GLU A 183 18.50 -6.12 -8.23
CA GLU A 183 18.94 -7.08 -9.27
C GLU A 183 17.81 -8.03 -9.66
N ARG A 184 17.09 -8.58 -8.68
CA ARG A 184 15.95 -9.48 -8.93
C ARG A 184 14.82 -8.79 -9.67
N LEU A 185 14.47 -7.56 -9.27
CA LEU A 185 13.43 -6.79 -9.96
C LEU A 185 13.85 -6.40 -11.37
N GLN A 186 15.07 -5.93 -11.58
CA GLN A 186 15.57 -5.58 -12.91
C GLN A 186 15.68 -6.80 -13.83
N THR A 187 16.07 -7.96 -13.30
CA THR A 187 16.10 -9.20 -14.09
C THR A 187 14.70 -9.56 -14.62
N ALA A 188 13.67 -9.39 -13.80
CA ALA A 188 12.28 -9.67 -14.21
C ALA A 188 11.67 -8.54 -15.05
N LEU A 189 12.05 -7.28 -14.78
CA LEU A 189 11.52 -6.06 -15.38
C LEU A 189 12.69 -5.19 -15.89
N PRO A 190 13.33 -5.54 -17.02
CA PRO A 190 14.58 -4.91 -17.47
C PRO A 190 14.42 -3.44 -17.91
N LYS A 191 13.19 -2.95 -18.06
CA LYS A 191 12.87 -1.56 -18.40
C LYS A 191 12.44 -0.73 -17.18
N LEU A 192 12.35 -1.33 -15.99
CA LEU A 192 11.93 -0.65 -14.78
C LEU A 192 13.05 0.26 -14.29
N THR A 193 12.75 1.55 -14.17
CA THR A 193 13.60 2.50 -13.46
C THR A 193 13.33 2.37 -11.97
N ILE A 194 14.38 2.08 -11.19
CA ILE A 194 14.29 1.97 -9.73
C ILE A 194 15.13 3.10 -9.13
N GLU A 195 14.49 3.95 -8.33
CA GLU A 195 15.14 4.99 -7.53
C GLU A 195 15.09 4.61 -6.05
N LEU A 196 16.24 4.68 -5.39
CA LEU A 196 16.42 4.25 -4.01
C LEU A 196 16.90 5.41 -3.14
N ASP A 197 16.20 5.61 -2.04
CA ASP A 197 16.60 6.44 -0.90
C ASP A 197 16.52 5.58 0.37
N LEU A 198 17.36 4.55 0.39
CA LEU A 198 17.45 3.55 1.45
C LEU A 198 18.82 3.64 2.15
N ALA A 199 18.79 3.58 3.49
CA ALA A 199 19.98 3.60 4.34
C ALA A 199 20.96 2.44 4.06
#